data_AF-A0A358DH67-F1
#
_entry.id   AF-A0A358DH67-F1
#
_cell.length_a   1.000
_cell.length_b   1.000
_cell.length_c   1.000
_cell.angle_alpha   90.00
_cell.angle_beta   90.00
_cell.angle_gamma   90.00
#
_symmetry.space_group_name_H-M   'P 1'
#
loop_
_entity.id
_entity.type
_entity.pdbx_description
1 polymer ?
#
loop_
_entity_poly.entity_id
_entity_poly.type
_entity_poly.pdbx_seq_one_letter_code
_entity_poly.pdbx_strand_id
1 'polypeptide(L)'
;MNRSFKRGATSCEELKHVHVKEEDLYDIQDFPEDEDELTGISSQEEKFEHFRFVADKGQSLLRIDKFLSDRIEGISRNRIQQAADAQCILVNGITVKSSYRVKPLDVVTVVMDRPRRELEILPEDIPLNIVYEDDDLMVINKPPGMVVHPGHGNYTGTLVNAIAFHLKYEHGMD
;
A
#
# COMPACT_ATOMS: atom_id res chain seq x y z
N MET A 1 5.27 -7.95 -47.60
CA MET A 1 6.10 -7.78 -46.39
C MET A 1 5.90 -6.36 -45.89
N ASN A 2 4.93 -6.17 -44.99
CA ASN A 2 4.57 -4.85 -44.47
C ASN A 2 5.39 -4.57 -43.21
N ARG A 3 6.27 -3.56 -43.27
CA ARG A 3 6.80 -2.89 -42.09
C ARG A 3 6.28 -1.47 -42.12
N SER A 4 5.19 -1.24 -41.40
CA SER A 4 4.74 0.08 -41.00
C SER A 4 5.02 0.19 -39.51
N PHE A 5 5.68 1.26 -39.08
CA PHE A 5 5.36 2.03 -37.86
C PHE A 5 6.37 3.18 -37.73
N LYS A 6 5.95 4.37 -38.15
CA LYS A 6 6.47 5.65 -37.66
C LYS A 6 5.28 6.60 -37.47
N ARG A 7 5.22 7.18 -36.28
CA ARG A 7 4.56 8.43 -35.79
C ARG A 7 4.50 8.23 -34.26
N GLY A 8 5.19 8.98 -33.41
CA GLY A 8 5.41 10.42 -33.43
C GLY A 8 4.27 11.09 -32.67
N ALA A 9 4.50 11.38 -31.38
CA ALA A 9 3.89 12.44 -30.55
C ALA A 9 4.06 12.07 -29.06
N THR A 10 5.12 12.59 -28.45
CA THR A 10 5.18 12.86 -27.01
C THR A 10 4.24 14.01 -26.69
N SER A 11 3.21 13.77 -25.89
CA SER A 11 2.65 14.72 -24.92
C SER A 11 1.29 14.19 -24.43
N CYS A 12 1.25 13.84 -23.15
CA CYS A 12 0.16 14.12 -22.24
C CYS A 12 0.84 14.37 -20.89
N GLU A 13 1.40 15.57 -20.75
CA GLU A 13 1.53 16.16 -19.42
C GLU A 13 0.12 16.36 -18.83
N GLU A 14 0.08 16.30 -17.50
CA GLU A 14 -1.05 16.64 -16.63
C GLU A 14 -2.07 15.54 -16.36
N LEU A 15 -1.63 14.54 -15.60
CA LEU A 15 -2.41 14.08 -14.45
C LEU A 15 -1.63 14.45 -13.17
N LYS A 16 -1.68 15.76 -12.86
CA LYS A 16 -1.27 16.29 -11.56
C LYS A 16 -2.31 15.88 -10.52
N HIS A 17 -1.82 15.43 -9.36
CA HIS A 17 -2.58 15.07 -8.17
C HIS A 17 -3.51 13.86 -8.31
N VAL A 18 -2.93 12.66 -8.31
CA VAL A 18 -3.51 11.62 -7.46
C VAL A 18 -2.96 11.88 -6.07
N HIS A 19 -3.85 12.19 -5.13
CA HIS A 19 -3.50 12.31 -3.73
C HIS A 19 -3.08 10.91 -3.28
N VAL A 20 -1.78 10.65 -3.27
CA VAL A 20 -1.23 9.45 -2.65
C VAL A 20 -1.45 9.65 -1.16
N LYS A 21 -2.30 8.83 -0.55
CA LYS A 21 -2.24 8.67 0.89
C LYS A 21 -1.04 7.76 1.14
N GLU A 22 -0.02 8.24 1.84
CA GLU A 22 1.11 7.42 2.31
C GLU A 22 0.63 6.13 3.01
N GLU A 23 -0.60 6.17 3.54
CA GLU A 23 -1.35 5.05 4.12
C GLU A 23 -1.47 3.81 3.19
N ASP A 24 -1.65 4.00 1.89
CA ASP A 24 -1.88 2.89 0.95
C ASP A 24 -0.60 2.11 0.58
N LEU A 25 0.59 2.68 0.85
CA LEU A 25 1.88 2.09 0.47
C LEU A 25 2.33 0.94 1.38
N TYR A 26 1.72 0.82 2.57
CA TYR A 26 2.12 -0.14 3.61
C TYR A 26 1.30 -1.43 3.59
N ASP A 27 0.00 -1.38 3.28
CA ASP A 27 -0.80 -2.60 3.14
C ASP A 27 -0.29 -3.49 2.00
N ILE A 28 0.41 -2.88 1.05
CA ILE A 28 1.10 -3.55 -0.05
C ILE A 28 2.31 -4.34 0.42
N GLN A 29 2.99 -3.90 1.50
CA GLN A 29 4.22 -4.53 2.02
C GLN A 29 3.94 -5.73 2.93
N ASP A 30 2.75 -5.82 3.52
CA ASP A 30 2.30 -6.92 4.39
C ASP A 30 1.56 -8.05 3.61
N PHE A 31 1.65 -8.10 2.27
CA PHE A 31 1.22 -9.32 1.58
C PHE A 31 2.18 -10.46 1.97
N PRO A 32 1.68 -11.58 2.54
CA PRO A 32 2.56 -12.68 2.94
C PRO A 32 3.37 -13.14 1.73
N GLU A 33 4.69 -13.07 1.84
CA GLU A 33 5.61 -13.42 0.75
C GLU A 33 5.72 -14.94 0.59
N ASP A 34 5.36 -15.69 1.63
CA ASP A 34 5.49 -17.15 1.74
C ASP A 34 4.13 -17.86 1.78
N GLU A 35 4.00 -18.96 1.01
CA GLU A 35 2.78 -19.78 0.90
C GLU A 35 2.40 -20.49 2.22
N ASP A 36 3.33 -20.63 3.16
CA ASP A 36 3.17 -21.45 4.36
C ASP A 36 2.34 -20.77 5.48
N GLU A 37 2.27 -19.43 5.52
CA GLU A 37 1.45 -18.69 6.52
C GLU A 37 -0.07 -18.76 6.24
N LEU A 38 -0.46 -19.17 5.03
CA LEU A 38 -1.87 -19.25 4.60
C LEU A 38 -2.62 -20.49 5.12
N THR A 39 -1.94 -21.45 5.73
CA THR A 39 -2.51 -22.79 5.98
C THR A 39 -3.10 -22.99 7.38
N GLY A 40 -3.25 -21.92 8.16
CA GLY A 40 -3.25 -22.03 9.62
C GLY A 40 -4.37 -21.40 10.45
N ILE A 41 -5.54 -20.98 9.95
CA ILE A 41 -6.67 -20.63 10.85
C ILE A 41 -8.02 -21.13 10.32
N SER A 42 -8.64 -22.05 11.07
CA SER A 42 -10.07 -22.34 11.00
C SER A 42 -10.76 -21.71 12.20
N SER A 43 -11.21 -20.47 12.06
CA SER A 43 -12.00 -19.72 13.03
C SER A 43 -12.72 -18.69 12.20
N GLN A 44 -14.06 -18.63 12.19
CA GLN A 44 -14.84 -17.70 11.34
C GLN A 44 -14.14 -16.33 11.17
N GLU A 45 -13.38 -16.17 10.08
CA GLU A 45 -12.44 -15.06 9.92
C GLU A 45 -13.25 -13.84 9.47
N GLU A 46 -13.32 -12.83 10.33
CA GLU A 46 -13.77 -11.51 9.89
C GLU A 46 -12.80 -11.02 8.81
N LYS A 47 -13.23 -11.10 7.55
CA LYS A 47 -12.47 -10.53 6.43
C LYS A 47 -12.80 -9.06 6.32
N PHE A 48 -11.78 -8.21 6.39
CA PHE A 48 -11.87 -6.77 6.27
C PHE A 48 -11.66 -6.34 4.82
N GLU A 49 -12.48 -5.38 4.34
CA GLU A 49 -12.27 -4.78 3.01
C GLU A 49 -11.10 -3.81 3.08
N HIS A 50 -10.01 -4.13 2.37
CA HIS A 50 -8.82 -3.28 2.26
C HIS A 50 -8.88 -2.37 1.05
N PHE A 51 -9.37 -2.85 -0.08
CA PHE A 51 -9.52 -2.01 -1.26
C PHE A 51 -10.85 -2.28 -1.93
N ARG A 52 -11.44 -1.23 -2.49
CA ARG A 52 -12.67 -1.29 -3.26
C ARG A 52 -12.58 -0.39 -4.47
N PHE A 53 -12.70 -0.99 -5.64
CA PHE A 53 -12.68 -0.30 -6.92
C PHE A 53 -13.90 -0.69 -7.74
N VAL A 54 -14.54 0.31 -8.34
CA VAL A 54 -15.59 0.09 -9.34
C VAL A 54 -15.00 0.35 -10.71
N ALA A 55 -15.07 -0.63 -11.61
CA ALA A 55 -14.58 -0.47 -12.96
C ALA A 55 -15.46 0.50 -13.77
N ASP A 56 -14.84 1.43 -14.48
CA ASP A 56 -15.57 2.45 -15.23
C ASP A 56 -16.44 1.84 -16.33
N LYS A 57 -17.59 2.47 -16.60
CA LYS A 57 -18.55 2.03 -17.63
C LYS A 57 -17.93 1.88 -19.03
N GLY A 58 -16.91 2.67 -19.35
CA GLY A 58 -16.21 2.66 -20.63
C GLY A 58 -14.91 1.85 -20.63
N GLN A 59 -14.56 1.18 -19.53
CA GLN A 59 -13.28 0.51 -19.40
C GLN A 59 -13.17 -0.70 -20.35
N SER A 60 -12.04 -0.83 -21.04
CA SER A 60 -11.73 -2.05 -21.80
C SER A 60 -11.53 -3.26 -20.88
N LEU A 61 -11.76 -4.48 -21.37
CA LEU A 61 -11.49 -5.71 -20.61
C LEU A 61 -10.00 -5.87 -20.26
N LEU A 62 -9.66 -5.60 -19.00
CA LEU A 62 -8.32 -5.74 -18.43
C LEU A 62 -8.22 -6.98 -17.55
N ARG A 63 -7.08 -7.66 -17.54
CA ARG A 63 -6.82 -8.68 -16.53
C ARG A 63 -6.76 -8.02 -15.14
N ILE A 64 -7.18 -8.74 -14.11
CA ILE A 64 -7.31 -8.21 -12.75
C ILE A 64 -5.97 -7.80 -12.14
N ASP A 65 -4.90 -8.52 -12.47
CA ASP A 65 -3.52 -8.14 -12.09
C ASP A 65 -3.14 -6.74 -12.59
N LYS A 66 -3.42 -6.44 -13.85
CA LYS A 66 -3.19 -5.11 -14.42
C LYS A 66 -4.17 -4.07 -13.85
N PHE A 67 -5.45 -4.43 -13.73
CA PHE A 67 -6.47 -3.53 -13.21
C PHE A 67 -6.14 -3.02 -11.80
N LEU A 68 -5.63 -3.90 -10.94
CA LEU A 68 -5.23 -3.56 -9.57
C LEU A 68 -3.85 -2.88 -9.51
N SER A 69 -2.87 -3.30 -10.32
CA SER A 69 -1.55 -2.63 -10.34
C SER A 69 -1.63 -1.18 -10.80
N ASP A 70 -2.61 -0.86 -11.66
CA ASP A 70 -2.84 0.50 -12.15
C ASP A 70 -3.54 1.38 -11.09
N ARG A 71 -4.05 0.82 -9.99
CA ARG A 71 -4.86 1.50 -8.97
C ARG A 71 -4.29 1.44 -7.56
N ILE A 72 -3.46 0.44 -7.27
CA ILE A 72 -2.77 0.27 -6.01
C ILE A 72 -1.30 0.59 -6.28
N GLU A 73 -0.85 1.76 -5.86
CA GLU A 73 0.49 2.25 -6.19
C GLU A 73 1.57 1.46 -5.45
N GLY A 74 2.58 0.97 -6.17
CA GLY A 74 3.70 0.24 -5.54
C GLY A 74 3.46 -1.25 -5.33
N ILE A 75 2.27 -1.79 -5.63
CA ILE A 75 2.04 -3.24 -5.57
C ILE A 75 2.70 -3.94 -6.75
N SER A 76 3.44 -5.01 -6.45
CA SER A 76 4.00 -5.85 -7.50
C SER A 76 2.90 -6.72 -8.12
N ARG A 77 3.04 -7.02 -9.42
CA ARG A 77 2.17 -8.00 -10.08
C ARG A 77 2.20 -9.38 -9.43
N ASN A 78 3.31 -9.76 -8.79
CA ASN A 78 3.44 -11.05 -8.12
C ASN A 78 2.56 -11.09 -6.87
N ARG A 79 2.56 -10.02 -6.08
CA ARG A 79 1.71 -9.89 -4.88
C ARG A 79 0.22 -9.98 -5.23
N ILE A 80 -0.23 -9.34 -6.32
CA ILE A 80 -1.63 -9.46 -6.76
C ILE A 80 -1.97 -10.91 -7.18
N GLN A 81 -1.03 -11.63 -7.79
CA GLN A 81 -1.25 -13.03 -8.17
C GLN A 81 -1.38 -13.92 -6.93
N GLN A 82 -0.45 -13.80 -5.99
CA GLN A 82 -0.51 -14.49 -4.69
C GLN A 82 -1.83 -14.20 -3.96
N ALA A 83 -2.27 -12.94 -3.93
CA ALA A 83 -3.54 -12.54 -3.34
C ALA A 83 -4.76 -13.18 -4.03
N ALA A 84 -4.75 -13.31 -5.36
CA ALA A 84 -5.81 -13.99 -6.09
C ALA A 84 -5.84 -15.49 -5.77
N ASP A 85 -4.66 -16.12 -5.70
CA ASP A 85 -4.52 -17.55 -5.39
C ASP A 85 -4.92 -17.86 -3.94
N ALA A 86 -4.63 -16.95 -3.01
CA ALA A 86 -5.10 -16.93 -1.63
C ALA A 86 -6.61 -16.60 -1.46
N GLN A 87 -7.34 -16.40 -2.56
CA GLN A 87 -8.77 -16.06 -2.56
C GLN A 87 -9.11 -14.73 -1.83
N CYS A 88 -8.16 -13.81 -1.78
CA CYS A 88 -8.31 -12.48 -1.17
C CYS A 88 -8.90 -11.44 -2.13
N ILE A 89 -9.06 -11.77 -3.41
CA ILE A 89 -9.61 -10.86 -4.42
C ILE A 89 -10.99 -11.34 -4.87
N LEU A 90 -11.98 -10.46 -4.71
CA LEU A 90 -13.36 -10.72 -5.09
C LEU A 90 -13.79 -9.77 -6.21
N VAL A 91 -14.62 -10.29 -7.10
CA VAL A 91 -15.35 -9.50 -8.09
C VAL A 91 -16.83 -9.75 -7.89
N ASN A 92 -17.58 -8.69 -7.61
CA ASN A 92 -19.01 -8.73 -7.28
C ASN A 92 -19.31 -9.73 -6.13
N GLY A 93 -18.41 -9.80 -5.13
CA GLY A 93 -18.54 -10.69 -3.97
C GLY A 93 -18.13 -12.15 -4.20
N ILE A 94 -17.55 -12.49 -5.36
CA ILE A 94 -17.11 -13.84 -5.70
C ILE A 94 -15.60 -13.85 -5.91
N THR A 95 -14.88 -14.83 -5.33
CA THR A 95 -13.43 -14.97 -5.49
C THR A 95 -13.04 -15.27 -6.93
N VAL A 96 -11.92 -14.70 -7.40
CA VAL A 96 -11.46 -14.87 -8.79
C VAL A 96 -9.97 -15.18 -8.87
N LYS A 97 -9.57 -15.82 -9.97
CA LYS A 97 -8.16 -16.05 -10.30
C LYS A 97 -7.52 -14.81 -10.91
N SER A 98 -6.19 -14.73 -10.88
CA SER A 98 -5.39 -13.65 -11.50
C SER A 98 -5.62 -13.44 -13.00
N SER A 99 -6.18 -14.44 -13.69
CA SER A 99 -6.54 -14.37 -15.11
C SER A 99 -7.89 -13.71 -15.40
N TYR A 100 -8.68 -13.40 -14.37
CA TYR A 100 -10.00 -12.78 -14.52
C TYR A 100 -9.91 -11.47 -15.31
N ARG A 101 -10.85 -11.26 -16.23
CA ARG A 101 -10.94 -10.04 -17.04
C ARG A 101 -12.05 -9.15 -16.49
N VAL A 102 -11.64 -8.06 -15.84
CA VAL A 102 -12.51 -7.04 -15.26
C VAL A 102 -13.35 -6.39 -16.37
N LYS A 103 -14.67 -6.44 -16.19
CA LYS A 103 -15.67 -5.85 -17.08
C LYS A 103 -16.07 -4.46 -16.57
N PRO A 104 -16.63 -3.61 -17.44
CA PRO A 104 -17.27 -2.39 -17.00
C PRO A 104 -18.28 -2.65 -15.87
N LEU A 105 -18.28 -1.76 -14.87
CA LEU A 105 -19.15 -1.81 -13.70
C LEU A 105 -18.90 -2.96 -12.72
N ASP A 106 -17.89 -3.81 -12.97
CA ASP A 106 -17.47 -4.78 -11.97
C ASP A 106 -16.99 -4.07 -10.70
N VAL A 107 -17.42 -4.60 -9.57
CA VAL A 107 -16.96 -4.19 -8.25
C VAL A 107 -15.85 -5.14 -7.85
N VAL A 108 -14.61 -4.64 -7.80
CA VAL A 108 -13.44 -5.41 -7.38
C VAL A 108 -13.11 -5.04 -5.94
N THR A 109 -13.04 -6.03 -5.06
CA THR A 109 -12.63 -5.84 -3.66
C THR A 109 -11.43 -6.72 -3.32
N VAL A 110 -10.52 -6.18 -2.52
CA VAL A 110 -9.42 -6.92 -1.91
C VAL A 110 -9.73 -7.01 -0.43
N VAL A 111 -9.75 -8.22 0.11
CA VAL A 111 -10.05 -8.49 1.51
C VAL A 111 -8.86 -9.18 2.17
N MET A 112 -8.63 -8.90 3.44
CA MET A 112 -7.65 -9.60 4.26
C MET A 112 -8.30 -10.02 5.58
N ASP A 113 -7.69 -10.97 6.27
CA ASP A 113 -8.06 -11.48 7.60
C ASP A 113 -7.73 -10.51 8.75
N ARG A 114 -6.96 -9.47 8.45
CA ARG A 114 -6.65 -8.36 9.36
C ARG A 114 -7.34 -7.07 8.92
N PRO A 115 -7.67 -6.14 9.84
CA PRO A 115 -8.12 -4.81 9.46
C PRO A 115 -7.02 -4.04 8.71
N ARG A 116 -7.42 -2.99 7.98
CA ARG A 116 -6.47 -2.01 7.47
C ARG A 116 -5.68 -1.44 8.64
N ARG A 117 -4.37 -1.32 8.46
CA ARG A 117 -3.54 -0.64 9.46
C ARG A 117 -3.64 0.85 9.23
N GLU A 118 -4.08 1.57 10.25
CA GLU A 118 -3.86 3.01 10.31
C GLU A 118 -2.38 3.22 10.66
N LEU A 119 -1.64 3.98 9.85
CA LEU A 119 -0.26 4.34 10.16
C LEU A 119 -0.24 5.56 11.03
N GLU A 120 -0.66 5.35 12.27
CA GLU A 120 -0.52 6.37 13.28
C GLU A 120 0.93 6.37 13.79
N ILE A 121 1.65 7.48 13.59
CA ILE A 121 2.92 7.70 14.26
C ILE A 121 2.61 8.09 15.70
N LEU A 122 2.61 7.08 16.57
CA LEU A 122 2.48 7.30 18.00
C LEU A 122 3.78 7.88 18.57
N PRO A 123 3.74 9.02 19.26
CA PRO A 123 4.90 9.59 19.94
C PRO A 123 5.44 8.64 21.03
N GLU A 124 6.75 8.40 21.04
CA GLU A 124 7.42 7.58 22.06
C GLU A 124 8.59 8.32 22.72
N ASP A 125 8.67 8.28 24.05
CA ASP A 125 9.74 8.90 24.83
C ASP A 125 11.05 8.10 24.71
N ILE A 126 11.74 8.28 23.59
CA ILE A 126 13.00 7.63 23.24
C ILE A 126 14.10 8.71 23.21
N PRO A 127 15.20 8.56 23.97
CA PRO A 127 16.26 9.56 24.02
C PRO A 127 16.90 9.83 22.65
N LEU A 128 16.92 11.10 22.25
CA LEU A 128 17.58 11.56 21.02
C LEU A 128 18.94 12.17 21.34
N ASN A 129 19.95 11.81 20.54
CA ASN A 129 21.26 12.48 20.56
C ASN A 129 21.26 13.61 19.52
N ILE A 130 20.73 14.77 19.90
CA ILE A 130 20.59 15.93 19.04
C ILE A 130 21.91 16.70 19.03
N VAL A 131 22.56 16.76 17.86
CA VAL A 131 23.83 17.48 17.64
C VAL A 131 23.56 18.95 17.34
N TYR A 132 22.44 19.23 16.69
CA TYR A 132 22.00 20.57 16.34
C TYR A 132 20.47 20.60 16.17
N GLU A 133 19.84 21.68 16.57
CA GLU A 133 18.41 21.94 16.39
C GLU A 133 18.17 23.46 16.31
N ASP A 134 17.42 23.88 15.29
CA ASP A 134 16.83 25.21 15.17
C ASP A 134 15.38 25.10 14.67
N ASP A 135 14.76 26.23 14.33
CA ASP A 135 13.36 26.30 13.89
C ASP A 135 13.10 25.59 12.55
N ASP A 136 14.13 25.34 11.74
CA ASP A 136 14.02 24.81 10.37
C ASP A 136 14.70 23.43 10.20
N LEU A 137 15.68 23.09 11.03
CA LEU A 137 16.55 21.92 10.85
C LEU A 137 16.96 21.29 12.19
N MET A 138 16.90 19.95 12.21
CA MET A 138 17.45 19.12 13.28
C MET A 138 18.49 18.13 12.74
N VAL A 139 19.64 18.01 13.41
CA VAL A 139 20.68 17.02 13.14
C VAL A 139 20.78 16.06 14.31
N ILE A 140 20.40 14.80 14.07
CA ILE A 140 20.38 13.75 15.09
C ILE A 140 21.45 12.72 14.79
N ASN A 141 22.28 12.39 15.79
CA ASN A 141 23.21 11.27 15.73
C ASN A 141 22.52 9.98 16.22
N LYS A 142 21.81 9.30 15.32
CA LYS A 142 21.09 8.08 15.67
C LYS A 142 22.03 6.93 16.06
N PRO A 143 21.72 6.13 17.10
CA PRO A 143 22.53 4.96 17.44
C PRO A 143 22.43 3.87 16.35
N PRO A 144 23.43 2.98 16.26
CA PRO A 144 23.32 1.76 15.46
C PRO A 144 22.12 0.91 15.87
N GLY A 145 21.46 0.27 14.92
CA GLY A 145 20.31 -0.61 15.17
C GLY A 145 18.96 0.12 15.32
N MET A 146 18.94 1.44 15.50
CA MET A 146 17.68 2.20 15.47
C MET A 146 17.16 2.36 14.04
N VAL A 147 15.92 1.91 13.83
CA VAL A 147 15.15 2.04 12.59
C VAL A 147 14.71 3.50 12.43
N VAL A 148 14.78 4.02 11.20
CA VAL A 148 14.51 5.44 10.93
C VAL A 148 13.00 5.73 10.87
N HIS A 149 12.26 4.98 10.06
CA HIS A 149 10.82 5.16 9.87
C HIS A 149 10.08 3.85 10.17
N PRO A 150 8.83 3.91 10.69
CA PRO A 150 7.99 2.73 10.83
C PRO A 150 7.92 1.95 9.52
N GLY A 151 8.08 0.64 9.60
CA GLY A 151 8.14 -0.26 8.45
C GLY A 151 7.84 -1.70 8.82
N HIS A 152 7.84 -2.57 7.82
CA HIS A 152 7.57 -4.00 8.02
C HIS A 152 8.44 -4.59 9.14
N GLY A 153 7.80 -5.18 10.14
CA GLY A 153 8.44 -5.74 11.34
C GLY A 153 8.93 -4.74 12.40
N ASN A 154 8.91 -3.42 12.13
CA ASN A 154 9.39 -2.37 13.06
C ASN A 154 8.48 -1.13 12.98
N TYR A 155 7.29 -1.24 13.58
CA TYR A 155 6.25 -0.20 13.50
C TYR A 155 6.34 0.86 14.62
N THR A 156 7.02 0.53 15.71
CA THR A 156 7.23 1.36 16.90
C THR A 156 8.72 1.40 17.21
N GLY A 157 9.14 2.24 18.17
CA GLY A 157 10.54 2.31 18.58
C GLY A 157 11.47 2.90 17.52
N THR A 158 10.94 3.60 16.53
CA THR A 158 11.72 4.19 15.43
C THR A 158 12.13 5.64 15.73
N LEU A 159 13.09 6.16 14.96
CA LEU A 159 13.53 7.56 15.08
C LEU A 159 12.37 8.54 14.86
N VAL A 160 11.45 8.24 13.94
CA VAL A 160 10.25 9.06 13.71
C VAL A 160 9.33 9.09 14.93
N ASN A 161 9.14 7.97 15.65
CA ASN A 161 8.35 7.95 16.90
C ASN A 161 8.99 8.83 17.99
N ALA A 162 10.32 8.78 18.08
CA ALA A 162 11.11 9.60 19.01
C ALA A 162 11.02 11.10 18.70
N ILE A 163 11.14 11.45 17.41
CA ILE A 163 11.00 12.84 16.94
C ILE A 163 9.58 13.36 17.19
N ALA A 164 8.56 12.54 16.92
CA ALA A 164 7.17 12.89 17.19
C ALA A 164 6.96 13.24 18.67
N PHE A 165 7.59 12.51 19.60
CA PHE A 165 7.55 12.83 21.02
C PHE A 165 8.29 14.12 21.36
N HIS A 166 9.53 14.27 20.87
CA HIS A 166 10.37 15.45 21.13
C HIS A 166 9.69 16.74 20.66
N LEU A 167 9.11 16.72 19.46
CA LEU A 167 8.38 17.85 18.89
C LEU A 167 6.95 18.01 19.42
N LYS A 168 6.50 17.12 20.32
CA LYS A 168 5.13 17.06 20.84
C LYS A 168 4.09 17.05 19.72
N TYR A 169 4.36 16.23 18.70
CA TYR A 169 3.46 16.02 17.59
C TYR A 169 2.16 15.39 18.13
N GLU A 170 1.08 16.17 18.11
CA GLU A 170 -0.26 15.68 18.35
C GLU A 170 -0.91 15.38 17.00
N HIS A 171 -1.38 14.15 16.83
CA HIS A 171 -2.06 13.72 15.62
C HIS A 171 -3.33 14.58 15.41
N GLY A 172 -3.42 15.31 14.29
CA GLY A 172 -4.63 16.08 13.93
C GLY A 172 -4.60 17.60 14.16
N MET A 173 -3.43 18.24 14.27
CA MET A 173 -3.34 19.69 14.08
C MET A 173 -3.06 20.03 12.61
N ASP A 174 -4.09 20.49 11.91
CA ASP A 174 -4.02 21.14 10.59
C ASP A 174 -3.43 22.56 10.66
#